data_AF-A0A7S2EZR3-F1
#
_entry.id   AF-A0A7S2EZR3-F1
#
_cell.length_a   1.000
_cell.length_b   1.000
_cell.length_c   1.000
_cell.angle_alpha   90.00
_cell.angle_beta   90.00
_cell.angle_gamma   90.00
#
_symmetry.space_group_name_H-M   'P 1'
#
loop_
_entity.id
_entity.type
_entity.pdbx_description
1 polymer ?
#
loop_
_entity_poly.entity_id
_entity_poly.type
_entity_poly.pdbx_seq_one_letter_code
_entity_poly.pdbx_strand_id
1 'polypeptide(L)'
;PRAKVLRPPPPARGCLRRAGQQPRPSADVRVGSATGRSAQRVTFCEAGEKRALVENFGNLGEELWYPGYMVECDQCEDPVEWGAEGTMTGASGRSRFSQWQVLCNTCVSDRLLAEVGVWFIV
;
A
#
# COMPACT_ATOMS: atom_id res chain seq x y z
N PRO A 1 1.91 6.70 40.87
CA PRO A 1 0.75 6.93 39.97
C PRO A 1 1.13 6.75 38.49
N ARG A 2 0.81 5.61 37.87
CA ARG A 2 1.04 5.39 36.43
C ARG A 2 -0.04 6.13 35.64
N ALA A 3 0.37 7.07 34.77
CA ALA A 3 -0.53 7.77 33.88
C ALA A 3 -1.23 6.77 32.94
N LYS A 4 -2.56 6.85 32.85
CA LYS A 4 -3.34 6.08 31.88
C LYS A 4 -3.09 6.69 30.51
N VAL A 5 -2.33 6.00 29.67
CA VAL A 5 -2.18 6.35 28.25
C VAL A 5 -3.53 6.10 27.59
N LEU A 6 -4.27 7.18 27.29
CA LEU A 6 -5.50 7.12 26.52
C LEU A 6 -5.13 6.75 25.09
N ARG A 7 -5.55 5.55 24.65
CA ARG A 7 -5.38 5.15 23.26
C ARG A 7 -6.25 6.03 22.37
N PRO A 8 -5.71 6.60 21.28
CA PRO A 8 -6.53 7.32 20.31
C PRO A 8 -7.55 6.37 19.68
N PRO A 9 -8.73 6.89 19.27
CA PRO A 9 -9.71 6.09 18.54
C PRO A 9 -9.09 5.55 17.24
N PRO A 10 -9.49 4.35 16.79
CA PRO A 10 -8.98 3.79 15.55
C PRO A 10 -9.29 4.73 14.37
N PRO A 11 -8.38 4.88 13.40
CA PRO A 11 -8.65 5.62 12.17
C PRO A 11 -9.86 5.00 11.47
N ALA A 12 -10.66 5.84 10.82
CA ALA A 12 -11.78 5.38 10.02
C ALA A 12 -11.27 4.36 9.00
N ARG A 13 -11.89 3.17 8.96
CA ARG A 13 -11.56 2.15 7.95
C ARG A 13 -11.63 2.80 6.56
N GLY A 14 -10.53 2.76 5.83
CA GLY A 14 -10.43 3.36 4.50
C GLY A 14 -11.60 2.90 3.63
N CYS A 15 -12.35 3.85 3.09
CA CYS A 15 -13.48 3.58 2.19
C CYS A 15 -13.07 2.93 0.86
N LEU A 16 -11.75 2.87 0.60
CA LEU A 16 -11.15 2.08 -0.46
C LEU A 16 -11.10 0.60 -0.05
N ARG A 17 -12.26 -0.03 0.10
CA ARG A 17 -12.30 -1.49 -0.07
C ARG A 17 -11.78 -1.76 -1.48
N ARG A 18 -10.69 -2.52 -1.61
CA ARG A 18 -10.36 -3.16 -2.88
C ARG A 18 -11.54 -4.08 -3.20
N ALA A 19 -12.52 -3.57 -3.94
CA ALA A 19 -13.44 -4.43 -4.67
C ALA A 19 -12.54 -5.42 -5.41
N GLY A 20 -12.74 -6.71 -5.13
CA GLY A 20 -11.81 -7.78 -5.46
C GLY A 20 -11.18 -7.58 -6.82
N GLN A 21 -9.88 -7.87 -6.92
CA GLN A 21 -9.13 -7.87 -8.17
C GLN A 21 -10.03 -8.36 -9.31
N GLN A 22 -10.53 -7.43 -10.13
CA GLN A 22 -11.27 -7.82 -11.30
C GLN A 22 -10.28 -8.59 -12.19
N PRO A 23 -10.65 -9.77 -12.70
CA PRO A 23 -9.88 -10.43 -13.75
C PRO A 23 -9.67 -9.41 -14.85
N ARG A 24 -8.41 -9.18 -15.25
CA ARG A 24 -8.11 -8.32 -16.40
C ARG A 24 -8.89 -8.87 -17.60
N PRO A 25 -9.85 -8.14 -18.18
CA PRO A 25 -10.45 -8.58 -19.42
C PRO A 25 -9.35 -8.54 -20.49
N SER A 26 -9.12 -9.69 -21.12
CA SER A 26 -8.25 -9.81 -22.28
C SER A 26 -8.64 -8.77 -23.32
N ALA A 27 -7.62 -8.12 -23.88
CA ALA A 27 -7.76 -7.08 -24.88
C ALA A 27 -8.39 -7.63 -26.17
N ASP A 28 -9.71 -7.66 -26.25
CA ASP A 28 -10.47 -7.63 -27.52
C ASP A 28 -11.98 -7.60 -27.25
N VAL A 29 -12.52 -6.44 -26.88
CA VAL A 29 -13.97 -6.19 -27.01
C VAL A 29 -14.17 -4.78 -27.55
N ARG A 30 -14.57 -4.71 -28.82
CA ARG A 30 -15.13 -3.50 -29.44
C ARG A 30 -16.47 -3.19 -28.77
N VAL A 31 -16.54 -2.09 -28.04
CA VAL A 31 -17.79 -1.63 -27.42
C VAL A 31 -18.63 -0.89 -28.45
N GLY A 32 -19.75 -1.51 -28.81
CA GLY A 32 -20.82 -0.93 -29.62
C GLY A 32 -21.56 0.18 -28.86
N SER A 33 -21.98 1.17 -29.64
CA SER A 33 -22.75 2.34 -29.26
C SER A 33 -24.18 1.97 -28.82
N ALA A 34 -24.59 2.37 -27.60
CA ALA A 34 -26.01 2.59 -27.28
C ALA A 34 -26.24 3.47 -26.04
N THR A 35 -27.00 4.55 -26.27
CA THR A 35 -27.96 5.22 -25.38
C THR A 35 -27.47 6.05 -24.17
N GLY A 36 -27.53 7.37 -24.34
CA GLY A 36 -28.42 8.19 -23.49
C GLY A 36 -27.88 8.75 -22.16
N ARG A 37 -26.63 8.52 -21.80
CA ARG A 37 -25.94 9.31 -20.77
C ARG A 37 -24.64 9.80 -21.38
N SER A 38 -24.48 11.11 -21.53
CA SER A 38 -23.22 11.70 -21.96
C SER A 38 -22.15 11.24 -20.98
N ALA A 39 -21.32 10.28 -21.40
CA ALA A 39 -20.13 9.91 -20.67
C ALA A 39 -19.34 11.21 -20.51
N GLN A 40 -19.24 11.72 -19.28
CA GLN A 40 -18.45 12.90 -18.98
C GLN A 40 -17.01 12.56 -19.35
N ARG A 41 -16.62 12.96 -20.56
CA ARG A 41 -15.27 12.75 -21.07
C ARG A 41 -14.39 13.77 -20.36
N VAL A 42 -13.62 13.30 -19.38
CA VAL A 42 -12.59 14.11 -18.73
C VAL A 42 -11.63 14.56 -19.81
N THR A 43 -11.72 15.84 -20.17
CA THR A 43 -10.81 16.50 -21.10
C THR A 43 -9.80 17.24 -20.25
N PHE A 44 -8.58 16.72 -20.22
CA PHE A 44 -7.47 17.41 -19.57
C PHE A 44 -7.06 18.55 -20.49
N CYS A 45 -7.44 19.78 -20.14
CA CYS A 45 -6.88 20.96 -20.77
C CYS A 45 -5.39 21.02 -20.42
N GLU A 46 -4.52 21.10 -21.42
CA GLU A 46 -3.08 21.31 -21.25
C GLU A 46 -2.83 22.72 -20.70
N ALA A 47 -3.09 22.91 -19.41
CA ALA A 47 -2.47 24.00 -18.66
C ALA A 47 -0.98 23.64 -18.59
N GLY A 48 -0.12 24.53 -19.11
CA GLY A 48 1.32 24.28 -19.32
C GLY A 48 2.03 23.56 -18.18
N GLU A 49 3.08 22.83 -18.52
CA GLU A 49 3.82 21.89 -17.64
C GLU A 49 4.07 22.46 -16.23
N LYS A 50 3.19 22.13 -15.28
CA LYS A 50 3.37 22.47 -13.87
C LYS A 50 4.31 21.46 -13.25
N ARG A 51 5.61 21.77 -13.22
CA ARG A 51 6.59 21.01 -12.45
C ARG A 51 6.45 21.39 -10.97
N ALA A 52 5.87 20.51 -10.18
CA ALA A 52 5.97 20.57 -8.73
C ALA A 52 7.17 19.74 -8.27
N LEU A 53 7.99 20.30 -7.39
CA LEU A 53 9.01 19.52 -6.70
C LEU A 53 8.30 18.64 -5.67
N VAL A 54 8.49 17.33 -5.78
CA VAL A 54 7.99 16.37 -4.79
C VAL A 54 9.07 16.20 -3.74
N GLU A 55 8.82 16.73 -2.55
CA GLU A 55 9.69 16.52 -1.40
C GLU A 55 9.52 15.09 -0.87
N ASN A 56 10.64 14.47 -0.50
CA ASN A 56 10.65 13.13 0.06
C ASN A 56 10.63 13.22 1.59
N PHE A 57 9.55 12.76 2.20
CA PHE A 57 9.37 12.68 3.66
C PHE A 57 9.59 11.26 4.21
N GLY A 58 10.35 10.42 3.52
CA GLY A 58 10.58 9.04 3.92
C GLY A 58 11.25 8.89 5.29
N ASN A 59 12.00 9.89 5.74
CA ASN A 59 12.58 9.95 7.08
C ASN A 59 11.53 10.15 8.19
N LEU A 60 10.35 10.68 7.86
CA LEU A 60 9.21 10.81 8.78
C LEU A 60 8.28 9.60 8.69
N GLY A 61 8.68 8.55 7.97
CA GLY A 61 7.86 7.36 7.74
C GLY A 61 7.49 6.62 9.02
N GLU A 62 8.24 6.74 10.11
CA GLU A 62 7.87 6.16 11.41
C GLU A 62 6.94 7.09 12.21
N GLU A 63 7.13 8.40 12.11
CA GLU A 63 6.36 9.43 12.83
C GLU A 63 4.98 9.69 12.22
N LEU A 64 4.83 9.51 10.91
CA LEU A 64 3.57 9.71 10.20
C LEU A 64 2.53 8.61 10.49
N TRP A 65 2.96 7.51 11.12
CA TRP A 65 2.07 6.43 11.52
C TRP A 65 1.67 6.57 12.99
N TYR A 66 0.47 6.12 13.33
CA TYR A 66 -0.04 6.19 14.69
C TYR A 66 0.68 5.17 15.59
N PRO A 67 1.45 5.60 16.61
CA PRO A 67 2.12 4.68 17.51
C PRO A 67 1.12 3.79 18.27
N GLY A 68 1.44 2.51 18.43
CA GLY A 68 0.58 1.54 19.13
C GLY A 68 -0.66 1.12 18.33
N TYR A 69 -0.65 1.36 17.02
CA TYR A 69 -1.67 0.85 16.11
C TYR A 69 -1.25 -0.52 15.54
N MET A 70 -2.20 -1.46 15.55
CA MET A 70 -2.01 -2.76 14.92
C MET A 70 -2.36 -2.65 13.44
N VAL A 71 -1.42 -3.03 12.59
CA VAL A 71 -1.61 -3.17 11.14
C VAL A 71 -1.56 -4.64 10.78
N GLU A 72 -2.21 -5.06 9.70
CA GLU A 72 -2.19 -6.47 9.27
C GLU A 72 -1.02 -6.69 8.31
N CYS A 73 -0.33 -7.83 8.43
CA CYS A 73 0.66 -8.25 7.45
C CYS A 73 -0.01 -8.53 6.10
N ASP A 74 0.47 -7.93 5.01
CA ASP A 74 -0.09 -8.13 3.66
C ASP A 74 0.09 -9.56 3.11
N GLN A 75 0.87 -10.41 3.78
CA GLN A 75 1.16 -11.78 3.34
C GLN A 75 0.44 -12.84 4.18
N CYS A 76 0.55 -12.78 5.52
CA CYS A 76 -0.07 -13.77 6.40
C CYS A 76 -1.32 -13.26 7.11
N GLU A 77 -1.69 -11.99 6.93
CA GLU A 77 -2.83 -11.32 7.57
C GLU A 77 -2.75 -11.27 9.11
N ASP A 78 -1.64 -11.71 9.72
CA ASP A 78 -1.42 -11.61 11.16
C ASP A 78 -1.28 -10.15 11.60
N PRO A 79 -1.78 -9.80 12.80
CA PRO A 79 -1.67 -8.46 13.34
C PRO A 79 -0.22 -8.16 13.76
N VAL A 80 0.28 -7.00 13.34
CA VAL A 80 1.63 -6.50 13.55
C VAL A 80 1.56 -5.19 14.32
N GLU A 81 2.30 -5.09 15.43
CA GLU A 81 2.39 -3.86 16.20
C GLU A 81 3.34 -2.87 15.53
N TRP A 82 2.80 -1.84 14.89
CA TRP A 82 3.59 -0.90 14.09
C TRP A 82 4.62 -0.13 14.95
N GLY A 83 5.88 -0.15 14.50
CA GLY A 83 7.02 0.46 15.20
C GLY A 83 7.70 -0.45 16.24
N ALA A 84 7.06 -1.54 16.65
CA ALA A 84 7.69 -2.61 17.42
C ALA A 84 8.09 -3.78 16.52
N GLU A 85 7.22 -4.10 15.55
CA GLU A 85 7.36 -5.22 14.64
C GLU A 85 6.97 -4.82 13.22
N GLY A 86 7.53 -5.54 12.24
CA GLY A 86 7.21 -5.39 10.84
C GLY A 86 8.01 -4.31 10.12
N THR A 87 8.04 -4.43 8.80
CA THR A 87 8.79 -3.52 7.92
C THR A 87 7.95 -3.14 6.73
N MET A 88 7.93 -1.84 6.40
CA MET A 88 7.38 -1.36 5.14
C MET A 88 8.32 -1.77 4.02
N THR A 89 7.82 -2.58 3.08
CA THR A 89 8.60 -3.02 1.92
C THR A 89 7.98 -2.50 0.63
N GLY A 90 8.86 -2.27 -0.35
CA GLY A 90 8.48 -1.95 -1.72
C GLY A 90 8.32 -3.20 -2.56
N ALA A 91 7.52 -3.10 -3.63
CA ALA A 91 7.58 -4.07 -4.71
C ALA A 91 8.95 -3.96 -5.40
N SER A 92 9.65 -5.08 -5.56
CA SER A 92 10.92 -5.12 -6.29
C SER A 92 10.73 -4.59 -7.72
N GLY A 93 11.69 -3.78 -8.19
CA GLY A 93 11.64 -3.15 -9.52
C GLY A 93 10.61 -2.04 -9.68
N ARG A 94 9.90 -1.62 -8.62
CA ARG A 94 9.03 -0.44 -8.63
C ARG A 94 9.64 0.74 -7.89
N SER A 95 9.12 1.93 -8.18
CA SER A 95 9.53 3.17 -7.52
C SER A 95 9.45 3.04 -5.99
N ARG A 96 10.41 3.64 -5.27
CA ARG A 96 10.39 3.69 -3.79
C ARG A 96 9.13 4.39 -3.25
N PHE A 97 8.44 5.18 -4.06
CA PHE A 97 7.14 5.78 -3.69
C PHE A 97 5.98 4.78 -3.73
N SER A 98 6.19 3.57 -4.24
CA SER A 98 5.22 2.47 -4.24
C SER A 98 5.43 1.49 -3.07
N GLN A 99 6.01 1.97 -1.96
CA GLN A 99 6.05 1.24 -0.71
C GLN A 99 4.67 1.31 -0.08
N TRP A 100 3.92 0.21 -0.15
CA TRP A 100 2.59 0.09 0.44
C TRP A 100 2.40 -1.23 1.18
N GLN A 101 3.41 -2.11 1.20
CA GLN A 101 3.30 -3.42 1.81
C GLN A 101 3.88 -3.41 3.23
N VAL A 102 3.08 -3.81 4.21
CA VAL A 102 3.52 -4.11 5.56
C VAL A 102 3.72 -5.61 5.69
N LEU A 103 4.92 -6.04 6.04
CA LEU A 103 5.22 -7.45 6.28
C LEU A 103 5.69 -7.65 7.71
N CYS A 104 5.23 -8.71 8.37
CA CYS A 104 5.76 -9.14 9.67
C CYS A 104 7.21 -9.64 9.53
N ASN A 105 7.95 -9.67 10.64
CA ASN A 105 9.38 -10.04 10.62
C ASN A 105 9.63 -11.45 10.02
N THR A 106 8.71 -12.38 10.24
CA THR A 106 8.77 -13.73 9.65
C THR A 106 8.67 -13.67 8.13
N CYS A 107 7.64 -13.01 7.59
CA CYS A 107 7.44 -12.86 6.14
C CYS A 107 8.58 -12.06 5.48
N VAL A 108 9.12 -11.04 6.15
CA VAL A 108 10.30 -10.32 5.68
C VAL A 108 11.50 -11.26 5.59
N SER A 109 11.73 -12.07 6.62
CA SER A 109 12.85 -13.02 6.66
C SER A 109 12.72 -14.09 5.58
N ASP A 110 11.53 -14.66 5.40
CA ASP A 110 11.27 -15.64 4.34
C ASP A 110 11.54 -15.05 2.95
N ARG A 111 11.12 -13.80 2.73
CA ARG A 111 11.39 -13.10 1.48
C ARG A 111 12.88 -12.86 1.25
N LEU A 112 13.62 -12.42 2.28
CA LEU A 112 15.07 -12.24 2.18
C LEU A 112 15.80 -13.56 1.91
N LEU A 113 15.39 -14.64 2.57
CA LEU A 113 15.96 -15.98 2.35
C LEU A 113 15.69 -16.48 0.94
N ALA A 114 14.49 -16.23 0.41
CA ALA A 114 14.15 -16.53 -0.97
C ALA A 114 14.97 -15.71 -1.97
N GLU A 115 15.25 -14.43 -1.69
CA GLU A 115 16.07 -13.56 -2.55
C GLU A 115 17.55 -13.98 -2.56
N VAL A 116 18.10 -14.40 -1.42
CA VAL A 116 19.48 -14.89 -1.32
C VAL A 116 19.63 -16.30 -1.94
N GLY A 117 18.52 -16.95 -2.30
CA GLY A 117 18.54 -18.29 -2.88
C GLY A 117 19.06 -19.33 -1.89
N VAL A 118 18.87 -19.09 -0.59
CA VAL A 118 19.17 -20.09 0.45
C VAL A 118 18.06 -21.13 0.41
N TRP A 119 18.12 -22.01 -0.59
CA TRP A 119 17.44 -23.28 -0.55
C TRP A 119 18.19 -24.09 0.50
N PHE A 120 17.66 -24.13 1.72
CA PHE A 120 18.18 -25.01 2.76
C PHE A 120 18.21 -26.43 2.19
N ILE A 121 19.41 -26.93 1.95
CA ILE A 121 19.67 -28.35 1.81
C ILE A 121 19.40 -28.91 3.20
N VAL A 122 18.20 -29.45 3.39
CA VAL A 122 17.87 -30.31 4.52
C VAL A 122 18.06 -31.75 4.07
#